data_AF-K2DZ67-F1
#
_entry.id   AF-K2DZ67-F1
#
_cell.length_a   1.000
_cell.length_b   1.000
_cell.length_c   1.000
_cell.angle_alpha   90.00
_cell.angle_beta   90.00
_cell.angle_gamma   90.00
#
_symmetry.space_group_name_H-M   'P 1'
#
loop_
_entity.id
_entity.type
_entity.pdbx_description
1 polymer ?
#
loop_
_entity_poly.entity_id
_entity_poly.type
_entity_poly.pdbx_seq_one_letter_code
_entity_poly.pdbx_strand_id
1 'polypeptide(L)'
;TKKVSKKIIKTKTQKPSTISVAGEKYLLTQIAKCCQPQKNDAIIGYVTLGRGISVHKKNCHNIDMARKRRPEKLIDVTWNK
;
A
#
# COMPACT_ATOMS: atom_id res chain seq x y z
N THR A 1 -9.04 -12.21 -37.45
CA THR A 1 -9.60 -12.05 -36.09
C THR A 1 -8.48 -12.26 -35.07
N LYS A 2 -8.00 -11.19 -34.42
CA LYS A 2 -6.84 -11.28 -33.51
C LYS A 2 -7.24 -11.96 -32.19
N LYS A 3 -6.76 -13.18 -31.97
CA LYS A 3 -6.87 -13.92 -30.69
C LYS A 3 -6.06 -13.20 -29.62
N VAL A 4 -6.72 -12.66 -28.60
CA VAL A 4 -6.08 -12.07 -27.41
C VAL A 4 -5.81 -13.18 -26.40
N SER A 5 -4.54 -13.57 -26.28
CA SER A 5 -4.08 -14.57 -25.31
C SER A 5 -4.11 -13.98 -23.90
N LYS A 6 -5.09 -14.39 -23.07
CA LYS A 6 -5.15 -14.07 -21.63
C LYS A 6 -3.95 -14.74 -20.92
N LYS A 7 -2.92 -13.96 -20.60
CA LYS A 7 -1.79 -14.41 -19.80
C LYS A 7 -2.21 -14.41 -18.33
N ILE A 8 -2.48 -15.60 -17.78
CA ILE A 8 -2.79 -15.81 -16.37
C ILE A 8 -1.54 -15.44 -15.55
N ILE A 9 -1.62 -14.34 -14.81
CA ILE A 9 -0.54 -13.90 -13.91
C ILE A 9 -0.51 -14.87 -12.73
N LYS A 10 0.51 -15.73 -12.67
CA LYS A 10 0.78 -16.63 -11.54
C LYS A 10 0.93 -15.80 -10.25
N THR A 11 -0.11 -15.76 -9.43
CA THR A 11 -0.07 -15.11 -8.11
C THR A 11 0.77 -15.96 -7.17
N LYS A 12 1.96 -15.47 -6.80
CA LYS A 12 2.70 -15.97 -5.63
C LYS A 12 1.73 -16.01 -4.46
N THR A 13 1.65 -17.16 -3.78
CA THR A 13 0.88 -17.35 -2.55
C THR A 13 1.14 -16.19 -1.60
N GLN A 14 0.14 -15.32 -1.44
CA GLN A 14 0.27 -14.09 -0.67
C GLN A 14 0.32 -14.50 0.80
N LYS A 15 1.50 -14.38 1.42
CA LYS A 15 1.62 -14.44 2.88
C LYS A 15 0.66 -13.41 3.48
N PRO A 16 -0.01 -13.68 4.61
CA PRO A 16 -0.90 -12.72 5.24
C PRO A 16 -0.15 -11.40 5.46
N SER A 17 -0.67 -10.31 4.89
CA SER A 17 -0.04 -9.01 5.05
C SER A 17 -0.19 -8.56 6.51
N THR A 18 0.92 -8.12 7.11
CA THR A 18 0.95 -7.53 8.46
C THR A 18 0.13 -6.25 8.55
N ILE A 19 -0.35 -5.73 7.41
CA ILE A 19 -1.08 -4.48 7.28
C ILE A 19 -2.43 -4.78 6.65
N SER A 20 -3.49 -4.22 7.24
CA SER A 20 -4.85 -4.23 6.69
C SER A 20 -5.15 -2.84 6.13
N VAL A 21 -5.75 -2.80 4.93
CA VAL A 21 -6.08 -1.57 4.22
C VAL A 21 -7.59 -1.47 4.16
N ALA A 22 -8.20 -0.47 4.80
CA ALA A 22 -9.66 -0.32 4.82
C ALA A 22 -10.44 -1.61 5.19
N GLY A 23 -9.87 -2.49 6.02
CA GLY A 23 -10.46 -3.80 6.37
C GLY A 23 -10.18 -4.95 5.40
N GLU A 24 -9.59 -4.68 4.23
CA GLU A 24 -9.12 -5.70 3.29
C GLU A 24 -7.71 -6.21 3.64
N LYS A 25 -7.53 -7.53 3.52
CA LYS A 25 -6.35 -8.26 3.97
C LYS A 25 -5.41 -8.72 2.85
N TYR A 26 -5.71 -8.41 1.58
CA TYR A 26 -5.04 -9.02 0.42
C TYR A 26 -4.52 -8.02 -0.61
N LEU A 27 -4.20 -6.80 -0.18
CA LEU A 27 -3.57 -5.81 -1.06
C LEU A 27 -2.04 -5.91 -0.99
N LEU A 28 -1.39 -5.71 -2.14
CA LEU A 28 0.06 -5.57 -2.21
C LEU A 28 0.47 -4.30 -1.44
N THR A 29 1.01 -4.49 -0.24
CA THR A 29 1.52 -3.41 0.61
C THR A 29 3.03 -3.50 0.78
N GLN A 30 3.72 -2.36 0.80
CA GLN A 30 5.15 -2.28 1.07
C GLN A 30 5.45 -1.21 2.12
N ILE A 31 6.45 -1.45 2.97
CA ILE A 31 6.93 -0.45 3.94
C ILE A 31 7.80 0.58 3.21
N ALA A 32 7.51 1.87 3.40
CA ALA A 32 8.27 2.94 2.78
C ALA A 32 9.67 3.06 3.38
N LYS A 33 10.69 3.10 2.52
CA LYS A 33 12.10 3.23 2.93
C LYS A 33 12.45 4.54 3.63
N CYS A 34 11.64 5.60 3.43
CA CYS A 34 11.92 6.93 3.97
C CYS A 34 11.64 7.07 5.47
N CYS A 35 10.67 6.34 6.02
CA CYS A 35 10.27 6.48 7.43
C CYS A 35 10.12 5.14 8.18
N GLN A 36 10.20 4.02 7.47
CA GLN A 36 10.28 2.66 8.02
C GLN A 36 9.37 2.41 9.24
N PRO A 37 8.03 2.57 9.07
CA PRO A 37 7.10 2.39 10.17
C PRO A 37 7.13 0.99 10.77
N GLN A 38 6.99 0.90 12.09
CA GLN A 38 6.92 -0.32 12.90
C GLN A 38 5.52 -0.56 13.47
N LYS A 39 5.25 -1.75 14.02
CA LYS A 39 3.91 -2.24 14.43
C LYS A 39 3.15 -1.29 15.38
N ASN A 40 3.84 -0.41 16.10
CA ASN A 40 3.25 0.54 17.05
C ASN A 40 3.16 1.98 16.50
N ASP A 41 3.65 2.23 15.29
CA ASP A 41 3.58 3.55 14.67
C ASP A 41 2.21 3.80 14.06
N ALA A 42 1.76 5.05 14.15
CA ALA A 42 0.62 5.53 13.38
C ALA A 42 0.98 5.56 11.89
N ILE A 43 0.32 4.69 11.11
CA ILE A 43 0.59 4.52 9.68
C ILE A 43 -0.52 5.10 8.79
N ILE A 44 -0.15 5.37 7.54
CA ILE A 44 -1.03 5.77 6.44
C ILE A 44 -0.52 5.17 5.13
N GLY A 45 -1.45 4.76 4.27
CA GLY A 45 -1.15 4.20 2.96
C GLY A 45 -1.15 5.28 1.89
N TYR A 46 -0.30 5.11 0.89
CA TYR A 46 -0.30 5.91 -0.32
C TYR A 46 -0.32 5.00 -1.55
N VAL A 47 -1.31 5.20 -2.43
CA VAL A 47 -1.49 4.38 -3.63
C VAL A 47 -0.44 4.73 -4.67
N THR A 48 0.43 3.77 -4.96
CA THR A 48 1.48 3.90 -5.99
C THR A 48 1.06 3.25 -7.30
N LEU A 49 1.58 3.76 -8.41
CA LEU A 49 1.33 3.16 -9.72
C LEU A 49 2.12 1.85 -9.84
N GLY A 50 1.41 0.74 -9.99
CA GLY A 50 1.96 -0.58 -10.30
C GLY A 50 2.68 -1.32 -9.17
N ARG A 51 2.89 -0.71 -7.99
CA ARG A 51 3.56 -1.35 -6.84
C ARG A 51 2.65 -1.54 -5.62
N GLY A 52 1.34 -1.31 -5.79
CA GLY A 52 0.37 -1.38 -4.71
C GLY A 52 0.43 -0.17 -3.78
N ILE A 53 0.31 -0.40 -2.48
CA ILE A 53 0.24 0.65 -1.45
C ILE A 53 1.57 0.76 -0.73
N SER A 54 2.15 1.96 -0.73
CA SER A 54 3.31 2.30 0.10
C SER A 54 2.84 2.76 1.47
N VAL A 55 3.35 2.16 2.54
CA VAL A 55 2.96 2.41 3.92
C VAL A 55 3.99 3.33 4.57
N HIS A 56 3.53 4.48 5.04
CA HIS A 56 4.31 5.53 5.66
C HIS A 56 3.84 5.79 7.09
N LYS A 57 4.65 6.47 7.90
CA LYS A 57 4.15 7.08 9.14
C LYS A 57 3.25 8.27 8.82
N LYS A 58 2.23 8.52 9.66
CA LYS A 58 1.35 9.70 9.52
C LYS A 58 2.12 11.03 9.59
N ASN A 59 3.26 11.08 10.27
CA ASN A 59 4.12 12.26 10.39
C ASN A 59 5.26 12.33 9.35
N CYS A 60 5.21 11.51 8.29
CA CYS A 60 6.25 11.52 7.25
C CYS A 60 6.16 12.78 6.36
N HIS A 61 7.28 13.48 6.16
CA HIS A 61 7.35 14.67 5.28
C HIS A 61 6.82 14.39 3.86
N ASN A 62 7.16 13.23 3.27
CA ASN A 62 6.70 12.85 1.94
C ASN A 62 5.17 12.68 1.88
N ILE A 63 4.55 12.22 2.98
CA ILE A 63 3.09 12.12 3.07
C ILE A 63 2.46 13.49 3.20
N ASP A 64 3.04 14.41 3.97
CA ASP A 64 2.51 15.78 4.05
C ASP A 64 2.50 16.46 2.67
N MET A 65 3.58 16.28 1.91
CA MET A 65 3.67 16.76 0.53
C MET A 65 2.67 16.05 -0.39
N ALA A 66 2.51 14.72 -0.25
CA ALA A 66 1.54 13.96 -1.03
C ALA A 66 0.09 14.37 -0.70
N ARG A 67 -0.22 14.67 0.57
CA ARG A 67 -1.53 15.16 1.02
C ARG A 67 -1.90 16.47 0.35
N LYS A 68 -0.94 17.38 0.17
CA LYS A 68 -1.16 18.67 -0.51
C LYS A 68 -1.34 18.51 -2.02
N ARG A 69 -0.67 17.54 -2.65
CA ARG A 69 -0.65 17.37 -4.10
C ARG A 69 -1.72 16.42 -4.65
N ARG A 70 -1.98 15.33 -3.93
CA ARG A 70 -2.78 14.16 -4.35
C ARG A 70 -3.47 13.51 -3.14
N PRO A 71 -4.34 14.22 -2.41
CA PRO A 71 -5.01 13.69 -1.23
C PRO A 71 -5.87 12.46 -1.54
N GLU A 72 -6.39 12.32 -2.77
CA GLU A 72 -7.22 11.21 -3.22
C GLU A 72 -6.48 9.86 -3.26
N LYS A 73 -5.15 9.89 -3.21
CA LYS A 73 -4.30 8.69 -3.20
C LYS A 73 -3.93 8.22 -1.79
N LEU A 74 -4.30 8.99 -0.77
CA LEU A 74 -4.12 8.58 0.62
C LEU A 74 -5.22 7.61 1.02
N ILE A 75 -4.83 6.56 1.73
CA ILE A 75 -5.75 5.54 2.22
C ILE A 75 -5.44 5.20 3.66
N ASP A 76 -6.48 5.01 4.45
CA ASP A 76 -6.35 4.57 5.83
C ASP A 76 -5.94 3.11 5.89
N VAL A 77 -4.87 2.86 6.64
CA VAL A 77 -4.29 1.54 6.85
C VAL A 77 -4.00 1.35 8.33
N THR A 78 -4.07 0.12 8.78
CA THR A 78 -3.83 -0.26 10.17
C THR A 78 -2.97 -1.50 10.23
N TRP A 79 -2.19 -1.63 11.31
CA TRP A 79 -1.51 -2.89 11.59
C TRP A 79 -2.53 -3.98 11.87
N ASN A 80 -2.31 -5.14 11.27
CA ASN A 80 -3.06 -6.34 11.59
C ASN A 80 -2.68 -6.78 13.02
N LYS A 81 -3.68 -7.21 13.80
CA LYS A 81 -3.47 -7.63 15.20
C LYS A 81 -2.67 -8.94 15.22
#